data_AF-A0A831KHI5-F1
#
_entry.id   AF-A0A831KHI5-F1
#
_cell.length_a   1.000
_cell.length_b   1.000
_cell.length_c   1.000
_cell.angle_alpha   90.00
_cell.angle_beta   90.00
_cell.angle_gamma   90.00
#
_symmetry.space_group_name_H-M   'P 1'
#
loop_
_entity.id
_entity.type
_entity.pdbx_description
1 polymer ?
#
loop_
_entity_poly.entity_id
_entity_poly.type
_entity_poly.pdbx_seq_one_letter_code
_entity_poly.pdbx_strand_id
1 'polypeptide(L)'
;MAGRTAPASGQHGPARGGETSRAVISRAFPARPETAAIATPPAGGRGPKGRMRGRDRPGPGSARAACGALVLVLGLAGCAAPRLPALGPAPPAAAHIRAVQAIPGWSLAGRIGLRVDDRAWSGSLRWTQRGAHYRIRFVGPLGQGALDLQGGPGGVELRTSSGGRYRAATAAVLLERHLGWRLPVRALAYWVRGVPEPGRAYRLRLGPDGRIRGLTQAGWTLAIAGYRRVDRFELPARIEARRGTTRVRLAVGRWRVLPVGDGASHDLSD
;
A
#
# COMPACT_ATOMS: atom_id res chain seq x y z
N MET A 1 38.30 13.33 63.27
CA MET A 1 37.26 12.77 64.15
C MET A 1 36.58 11.64 63.42
N ALA A 2 36.63 10.45 64.00
CA ALA A 2 36.18 9.19 63.44
C ALA A 2 34.80 8.77 64.00
N GLY A 3 34.09 7.90 63.27
CA GLY A 3 32.98 7.06 63.76
C GLY A 3 31.59 7.53 63.29
N ARG A 4 30.90 6.79 62.40
CA ARG A 4 29.99 5.65 62.68
C ARG A 4 28.76 6.12 63.50
N THR A 5 27.48 5.88 63.17
CA THR A 5 26.81 4.69 62.60
C THR A 5 25.31 5.05 62.43
N ALA A 6 24.65 4.59 61.37
CA ALA A 6 23.20 4.30 61.36
C ALA A 6 22.96 2.94 62.07
N PRO A 7 21.75 2.47 62.47
CA PRO A 7 20.62 2.21 61.53
C PRO A 7 19.17 2.12 62.11
N ALA A 8 18.22 1.80 61.21
CA ALA A 8 17.03 0.92 61.38
C ALA A 8 15.84 1.44 62.23
N SER A 9 14.58 1.05 62.07
CA SER A 9 13.74 0.29 61.11
C SER A 9 12.35 0.20 61.75
N GLY A 10 11.27 -0.02 60.97
CA GLY A 10 9.98 -0.53 61.47
C GLY A 10 8.78 0.18 60.83
N GLN A 11 8.22 -0.27 59.71
CA GLN A 11 7.27 -1.40 59.53
C GLN A 11 5.92 -1.26 60.25
N HIS A 12 4.84 -1.09 59.47
CA HIS A 12 3.56 -1.82 59.63
C HIS A 12 2.69 -1.64 58.35
N GLY A 13 2.33 -2.75 57.70
CA GLY A 13 1.15 -2.84 56.80
C GLY A 13 -0.07 -3.28 57.63
N PRO A 14 -1.04 -4.03 57.06
CA PRO A 14 -1.68 -3.99 55.74
C PRO A 14 -3.23 -3.87 55.87
N ALA A 15 -3.99 -3.64 54.78
CA ALA A 15 -5.41 -3.99 54.76
C ALA A 15 -5.97 -4.20 53.33
N ARG A 16 -6.69 -5.32 53.20
CA ARG A 16 -7.46 -5.83 52.06
C ARG A 16 -8.81 -5.12 51.93
N GLY A 17 -9.45 -5.21 50.76
CA GLY A 17 -10.92 -5.34 50.67
C GLY A 17 -11.60 -4.84 49.39
N GLY A 18 -12.31 -5.76 48.71
CA GLY A 18 -13.51 -5.56 47.86
C GLY A 18 -13.31 -4.89 46.49
N GLU A 19 -13.26 -5.61 45.37
CA GLU A 19 -14.37 -6.27 44.65
C GLU A 19 -15.48 -5.30 44.19
N THR A 20 -15.60 -5.10 42.87
CA THR A 20 -16.89 -4.98 42.17
C THR A 20 -16.73 -5.14 40.66
N SER A 21 -17.42 -6.18 40.16
CA SER A 21 -18.24 -6.19 38.94
C SER A 21 -17.61 -6.06 37.55
N ARG A 22 -17.40 -7.25 36.96
CA ARG A 22 -18.02 -7.73 35.70
C ARG A 22 -18.78 -6.68 34.86
N ALA A 23 -18.34 -6.51 33.61
CA ALA A 23 -19.23 -6.35 32.46
C ALA A 23 -18.51 -6.79 31.17
N VAL A 24 -18.74 -8.04 30.80
CA VAL A 24 -18.40 -8.62 29.49
C VAL A 24 -19.43 -8.09 28.50
N ILE A 25 -19.04 -7.18 27.61
CA ILE A 25 -19.89 -6.81 26.47
C ILE A 25 -19.50 -7.70 25.29
N SER A 26 -20.05 -8.92 25.33
CA SER A 26 -20.16 -9.82 24.19
C SER A 26 -21.18 -9.22 23.21
N ARG A 27 -20.73 -8.71 22.06
CA ARG A 27 -21.64 -8.38 20.96
C ARG A 27 -21.68 -9.55 20.00
N ALA A 28 -22.74 -10.34 20.16
CA ALA A 28 -23.18 -11.39 19.27
C ALA A 28 -23.38 -10.85 17.84
N PHE A 29 -22.76 -11.53 16.88
CA PHE A 29 -23.09 -11.42 15.46
C PHE A 29 -24.41 -12.17 15.21
N PRO A 30 -25.44 -11.56 14.61
CA PRO A 30 -26.60 -12.31 14.20
C PRO A 30 -26.25 -13.24 13.02
N ALA A 31 -26.85 -14.43 13.10
CA ALA A 31 -26.68 -15.59 12.26
C ALA A 31 -27.02 -15.33 10.78
N ARG A 32 -26.33 -16.07 9.91
CA ARG A 32 -26.69 -16.30 8.51
C ARG A 32 -28.04 -17.03 8.46
N PRO A 33 -28.97 -16.65 7.57
CA PRO A 33 -29.95 -17.60 7.09
C PRO A 33 -29.30 -18.50 6.04
N GLU A 34 -29.19 -19.77 6.41
CA GLU A 34 -29.04 -20.92 5.53
C GLU A 34 -30.40 -21.19 4.84
N THR A 35 -30.33 -21.84 3.67
CA THR A 35 -31.43 -22.54 2.98
C THR A 35 -32.27 -21.74 1.99
N ALA A 36 -32.01 -21.99 0.70
CA ALA A 36 -33.05 -22.39 -0.24
C ALA A 36 -32.40 -23.14 -1.41
N ALA A 37 -32.26 -24.44 -1.23
CA ALA A 37 -32.24 -25.38 -2.34
C ALA A 37 -33.68 -25.58 -2.85
N ILE A 38 -33.78 -26.22 -4.02
CA ILE A 38 -34.97 -26.84 -4.62
C ILE A 38 -35.77 -25.93 -5.57
N ALA A 39 -35.70 -26.21 -6.87
CA ALA A 39 -36.83 -26.79 -7.62
C ALA A 39 -36.58 -26.73 -9.14
N THR A 40 -36.10 -27.84 -9.71
CA THR A 40 -36.42 -28.24 -11.09
C THR A 40 -37.83 -28.83 -11.08
N PRO A 41 -38.74 -28.42 -11.97
CA PRO A 41 -39.39 -29.39 -12.89
C PRO A 41 -39.93 -28.72 -14.19
N PRO A 42 -40.69 -29.42 -15.06
CA PRO A 42 -40.33 -30.65 -15.75
C PRO A 42 -40.48 -30.51 -17.29
N ALA A 43 -39.94 -31.50 -18.00
CA ALA A 43 -40.32 -31.80 -19.37
C ALA A 43 -41.77 -32.32 -19.44
N GLY A 44 -42.54 -31.91 -20.45
CA GLY A 44 -43.73 -32.63 -20.84
C GLY A 44 -44.80 -31.80 -21.55
N GLY A 45 -45.04 -32.12 -22.82
CA GLY A 45 -46.42 -32.32 -23.26
C GLY A 45 -46.89 -31.57 -24.52
N ARG A 46 -47.12 -32.40 -25.55
CA ARG A 46 -48.32 -32.41 -26.42
C ARG A 46 -48.51 -31.25 -27.40
N GLY A 47 -48.34 -31.56 -28.69
CA GLY A 47 -48.64 -30.65 -29.80
C GLY A 47 -50.12 -30.48 -30.11
N PRO A 48 -50.43 -29.79 -31.22
CA PRO A 48 -51.54 -30.19 -32.06
C PRO A 48 -51.13 -30.36 -33.53
N LYS A 49 -51.81 -31.32 -34.17
CA LYS A 49 -51.81 -31.59 -35.61
C LYS A 49 -52.45 -30.41 -36.36
N GLY A 50 -51.67 -29.75 -37.23
CA GLY A 50 -52.17 -28.84 -38.26
C GLY A 50 -52.00 -29.47 -39.64
N ARG A 51 -53.12 -29.75 -40.30
CA ARG A 51 -53.25 -30.48 -41.56
C ARG A 51 -53.10 -29.53 -42.75
N MET A 52 -52.30 -29.93 -43.74
CA MET A 52 -52.40 -29.69 -45.19
C MET A 52 -52.87 -28.32 -45.72
N ARG A 53 -52.04 -27.69 -46.57
CA ARG A 53 -52.40 -27.36 -47.99
C ARG A 53 -51.24 -26.74 -48.78
N GLY A 54 -51.21 -27.06 -50.08
CA GLY A 54 -50.44 -26.41 -51.15
C GLY A 54 -48.96 -26.81 -51.18
N ARG A 55 -48.48 -27.74 -52.00
CA ARG A 55 -48.48 -27.81 -53.48
C ARG A 55 -47.94 -26.52 -54.09
N ASP A 56 -46.62 -26.48 -54.32
CA ASP A 56 -46.02 -25.85 -55.49
C ASP A 56 -44.75 -26.59 -55.90
N ARG A 57 -44.63 -26.76 -57.22
CA ARG A 57 -43.59 -27.53 -57.92
C ARG A 57 -42.32 -26.67 -58.07
N PRO A 58 -41.11 -27.21 -57.91
CA PRO A 58 -39.91 -26.49 -58.32
C PRO A 58 -39.74 -26.58 -59.84
N GLY A 59 -39.81 -25.44 -60.52
CA GLY A 59 -39.38 -25.32 -61.92
C GLY A 59 -37.84 -25.32 -62.02
N PRO A 60 -37.24 -25.94 -63.05
CA PRO A 60 -35.80 -25.88 -63.27
C PRO A 60 -35.47 -24.57 -63.99
N GLY A 61 -34.88 -23.62 -63.28
CA GLY A 61 -34.58 -22.31 -63.85
C GLY A 61 -33.31 -21.71 -63.25
N SER A 62 -32.27 -21.64 -64.08
CA SER A 62 -31.12 -20.74 -63.92
C SER A 62 -30.17 -20.99 -62.74
N ALA A 63 -29.50 -22.14 -62.79
CA ALA A 63 -28.11 -22.24 -62.36
C ALA A 63 -27.25 -21.28 -63.22
N ARG A 64 -27.17 -20.00 -62.83
CA ARG A 64 -26.20 -19.00 -63.36
C ARG A 64 -26.09 -17.72 -62.53
N ALA A 65 -26.97 -17.50 -61.55
CA ALA A 65 -26.90 -16.35 -60.65
C ALA A 65 -26.29 -16.66 -59.26
N ALA A 66 -25.61 -17.81 -59.11
CA ALA A 66 -25.13 -18.32 -57.82
C ALA A 66 -23.74 -17.79 -57.38
N CYS A 67 -23.02 -17.00 -58.20
CA CYS A 67 -21.70 -16.48 -57.83
C CYS A 67 -21.65 -14.98 -57.53
N GLY A 68 -22.62 -14.18 -57.98
CA GLY A 68 -22.59 -12.72 -57.77
C GLY A 68 -23.06 -12.25 -56.40
N ALA A 69 -24.02 -12.96 -55.79
CA ALA A 69 -24.65 -12.54 -54.53
C ALA A 69 -23.87 -12.96 -53.27
N LEU A 70 -22.97 -13.94 -53.36
CA LEU A 70 -22.19 -14.42 -52.21
C LEU A 70 -20.95 -13.55 -51.92
N VAL A 71 -20.45 -12.80 -52.91
CA VAL A 71 -19.29 -11.90 -52.75
C VAL A 71 -19.69 -10.56 -52.11
N LEU A 72 -20.95 -10.15 -52.21
CA LEU A 72 -21.41 -8.86 -51.67
C LEU A 72 -21.68 -8.89 -50.14
N VAL A 73 -21.92 -10.07 -49.56
CA VAL A 73 -22.23 -10.19 -48.11
C VAL A 73 -20.96 -10.28 -47.24
N LEU A 74 -19.79 -10.64 -47.80
CA LEU A 74 -18.53 -10.71 -47.03
C LEU A 74 -17.80 -9.35 -46.91
N GLY A 75 -18.26 -8.30 -47.59
CA GLY A 75 -17.62 -6.97 -47.55
C GLY A 75 -17.91 -6.13 -46.30
N LEU A 76 -18.85 -6.53 -45.43
CA LEU A 76 -19.35 -5.72 -44.31
C LEU A 76 -18.78 -6.12 -42.93
N ALA A 77 -17.90 -7.12 -42.85
CA ALA A 77 -17.28 -7.54 -41.58
C ALA A 77 -15.95 -6.82 -41.27
N GLY A 78 -15.60 -5.77 -42.02
CA GLY A 78 -14.41 -4.94 -41.77
C GLY A 78 -14.75 -3.69 -40.97
N CYS A 79 -13.98 -3.43 -39.91
CA CYS A 79 -13.97 -2.21 -39.07
C CYS A 79 -14.82 -2.21 -37.78
N ALA A 80 -14.88 -3.32 -37.06
CA ALA A 80 -14.96 -3.25 -35.60
C ALA A 80 -13.54 -3.28 -35.01
N ALA A 81 -12.70 -2.29 -35.36
CA ALA A 81 -11.45 -2.10 -34.65
C ALA A 81 -11.81 -1.71 -33.20
N PRO A 82 -11.41 -2.49 -32.18
CA PRO A 82 -11.61 -2.07 -30.80
C PRO A 82 -10.90 -0.74 -30.63
N ARG A 83 -11.66 0.32 -30.37
CA ARG A 83 -11.13 1.66 -30.11
C ARG A 83 -10.18 1.52 -28.91
N LEU A 84 -8.87 1.54 -29.16
CA LEU A 84 -7.91 1.79 -28.11
C LEU A 84 -8.32 3.14 -27.48
N PRO A 85 -8.54 3.20 -26.16
CA PRO A 85 -8.93 4.45 -25.53
C PRO A 85 -7.84 5.48 -25.87
N ALA A 86 -8.26 6.57 -26.52
CA ALA A 86 -7.40 7.70 -26.79
C ALA A 86 -6.69 8.09 -25.48
N LEU A 87 -5.37 8.36 -25.54
CA LEU A 87 -4.64 8.94 -24.42
C LEU A 87 -5.16 10.36 -24.17
N GLY A 88 -6.33 10.46 -23.54
CA GLY A 88 -6.76 11.68 -22.87
C GLY A 88 -5.78 12.02 -21.74
N PRO A 89 -5.85 13.24 -21.19
CA PRO A 89 -5.07 13.58 -20.00
C PRO A 89 -5.30 12.51 -18.94
N ALA A 90 -4.20 11.94 -18.42
CA ALA A 90 -4.32 10.89 -17.41
C ALA A 90 -5.15 11.38 -16.23
N PRO A 91 -5.97 10.52 -15.60
CA PRO A 91 -6.78 10.91 -14.45
C PRO A 91 -5.92 11.70 -13.44
N PRO A 92 -6.46 12.71 -12.73
CA PRO A 92 -5.67 13.58 -11.84
C PRO A 92 -4.74 12.81 -10.88
N ALA A 93 -5.20 11.66 -10.38
CA ALA A 93 -4.40 10.76 -9.54
C ALA A 93 -3.19 10.14 -10.28
N ALA A 94 -3.34 9.71 -11.53
CA ALA A 94 -2.25 9.15 -12.33
C ALA A 94 -1.19 10.21 -12.68
N ALA A 95 -1.62 11.43 -13.02
CA ALA A 95 -0.70 12.56 -13.22
C ALA A 95 0.07 12.89 -11.93
N HIS A 96 -0.63 12.93 -10.80
CA HIS A 96 -0.03 13.13 -9.48
C HIS A 96 1.01 12.03 -9.14
N ILE A 97 0.66 10.76 -9.34
CA ILE A 97 1.57 9.63 -9.08
C ILE A 97 2.85 9.77 -9.89
N ARG A 98 2.75 10.06 -11.20
CA ARG A 98 3.92 10.24 -12.07
C ARG A 98 4.79 11.40 -11.59
N ALA A 99 4.18 12.54 -11.25
CA ALA A 99 4.92 13.70 -10.75
C ALA A 99 5.68 13.39 -9.45
N VAL A 100 5.03 12.76 -8.48
CA VAL A 100 5.65 12.43 -7.18
C VAL A 100 6.71 11.32 -7.30
N GLN A 101 6.52 10.36 -8.20
CA GLN A 101 7.51 9.32 -8.47
C GLN A 101 8.77 9.88 -9.14
N ALA A 102 8.63 10.94 -9.94
CA ALA A 102 9.74 11.62 -10.61
C ALA A 102 10.58 12.53 -9.69
N ILE A 103 10.23 12.66 -8.40
CA ILE A 103 11.04 13.43 -7.44
C ILE A 103 12.43 12.78 -7.30
N PRO A 104 13.53 13.48 -7.66
CA PRO A 104 14.87 12.88 -7.71
C PRO A 104 15.45 12.61 -6.32
N GLY A 105 15.15 13.49 -5.37
CA GLY A 105 15.54 13.35 -3.99
C GLY A 105 14.56 14.06 -3.07
N TRP A 106 14.46 13.57 -1.84
CA TRP A 106 13.60 14.15 -0.83
C TRP A 106 14.15 13.87 0.56
N SER A 107 13.73 14.67 1.52
CA SER A 107 13.91 14.36 2.93
C SER A 107 12.64 14.66 3.71
N LEU A 108 12.40 13.85 4.73
CA LEU A 108 11.34 14.08 5.71
C LEU A 108 11.89 13.97 7.12
N ALA A 109 11.29 14.75 8.02
CA ALA A 109 11.46 14.62 9.46
C ALA A 109 10.09 14.57 10.13
N GLY A 110 9.91 13.65 11.06
CA GLY A 110 8.62 13.43 11.69
C GLY A 110 8.67 12.47 12.87
N ARG A 111 7.49 12.07 13.32
CA ARG A 111 7.31 11.07 14.37
C ARG A 111 6.79 9.78 13.76
N ILE A 112 7.34 8.66 14.21
CA ILE A 112 6.93 7.32 13.79
C ILE A 112 6.47 6.52 15.01
N GLY A 113 5.45 5.71 14.81
CA GLY A 113 5.04 4.64 15.72
C GLY A 113 4.93 3.33 14.94
N LEU A 114 5.50 2.26 15.47
CA LEU A 114 5.42 0.91 14.95
C LEU A 114 4.87 0.01 16.06
N ARG A 115 3.81 -0.74 15.76
CA ARG A 115 3.31 -1.82 16.62
C ARG A 115 3.36 -3.11 15.83
N VAL A 116 3.93 -4.16 16.42
CA VAL A 116 3.97 -5.52 15.90
C VAL A 116 3.60 -6.44 17.05
N ASP A 117 2.47 -7.15 16.89
CA ASP A 117 1.88 -7.95 17.97
C ASP A 117 1.70 -7.09 19.23
N ASP A 118 2.33 -7.47 20.35
CA ASP A 118 2.27 -6.73 21.62
C ASP A 118 3.42 -5.75 21.83
N ARG A 119 4.38 -5.69 20.91
CA ARG A 119 5.51 -4.77 20.99
C ARG A 119 5.21 -3.47 20.27
N ALA A 120 5.54 -2.35 20.91
CA ALA A 120 5.38 -1.03 20.36
C ALA A 120 6.69 -0.24 20.45
N TRP A 121 7.05 0.43 19.36
CA TRP A 121 8.16 1.36 19.26
C TRP A 121 7.62 2.70 18.78
N SER A 122 8.18 3.77 19.30
CA SER A 122 7.86 5.12 18.84
C SER A 122 9.12 5.97 18.86
N GLY A 123 9.15 7.05 18.09
CA GLY A 123 10.31 7.92 18.08
C GLY A 123 10.28 8.97 16.99
N SER A 124 11.38 9.70 16.90
CA SER A 124 11.67 10.63 15.82
C SER A 124 12.29 9.89 14.65
N LEU A 125 11.83 10.21 13.44
CA LEU A 125 12.33 9.67 12.19
C LEU A 125 12.88 10.80 11.33
N ARG A 126 14.07 10.61 10.77
CA ARG A 126 14.60 11.41 9.68
C ARG A 126 14.96 10.47 8.54
N TRP A 127 14.38 10.71 7.36
CA TRP A 127 14.68 9.95 6.16
C TRP A 127 15.14 10.92 5.09
N THR A 128 16.32 10.67 4.52
CA THR A 128 16.80 11.31 3.29
C THR A 128 16.95 10.27 2.20
N GLN A 129 16.38 10.53 1.03
CA GLN A 129 16.44 9.69 -0.17
C GLN A 129 17.03 10.51 -1.32
N ARG A 130 17.99 9.94 -2.07
CA ARG A 130 18.54 10.50 -3.32
C ARG A 130 18.76 9.35 -4.31
N GLY A 131 17.88 9.24 -5.31
CA GLY A 131 17.89 8.10 -6.21
C GLY A 131 17.83 6.76 -5.44
N ALA A 132 18.81 5.89 -5.67
CA ALA A 132 18.94 4.60 -4.98
C ALA A 132 19.52 4.71 -3.55
N HIS A 133 20.18 5.83 -3.22
CA HIS A 133 20.80 6.02 -1.91
C HIS A 133 19.79 6.57 -0.90
N TYR A 134 19.88 6.08 0.34
CA TYR A 134 19.05 6.56 1.42
C TYR A 134 19.73 6.46 2.77
N ARG A 135 19.28 7.31 3.70
CA ARG A 135 19.63 7.25 5.11
C ARG A 135 18.39 7.46 5.96
N ILE A 136 18.11 6.49 6.82
CA ILE A 136 17.00 6.51 7.77
C ILE A 136 17.59 6.52 9.17
N ARG A 137 17.34 7.60 9.90
CA ARG A 137 17.69 7.73 11.31
C ARG A 137 16.43 7.67 12.15
N PHE A 138 16.43 6.77 13.12
CA PHE A 138 15.39 6.64 14.13
C PHE A 138 15.99 6.91 15.51
N VAL A 139 15.28 7.64 16.35
CA VAL A 139 15.65 7.89 17.75
C VAL A 139 14.40 7.75 18.60
N GLY A 140 14.41 6.83 19.55
CA GLY A 140 13.28 6.63 20.46
C GLY A 140 13.10 7.77 21.48
N PRO A 141 12.06 7.71 22.32
CA PRO A 141 11.78 8.72 23.33
C PRO A 141 12.94 8.79 24.31
N LEU A 142 13.24 10.00 24.80
CA LEU A 142 14.35 10.23 25.75
C LEU A 142 15.72 9.72 25.24
N GLY A 143 15.90 9.64 23.91
CA GLY A 143 17.13 9.12 23.31
C GLY A 143 17.30 7.59 23.41
N GLN A 144 16.30 6.87 23.93
CA GLN A 144 16.36 5.43 24.07
C GLN A 144 16.33 4.75 22.70
N GLY A 145 17.41 4.06 22.36
CA GLY A 145 17.53 3.35 21.09
C GLY A 145 17.64 4.33 19.92
N ALA A 146 18.85 4.43 19.36
CA ALA A 146 19.07 5.10 18.08
C ALA A 146 19.51 4.09 17.03
N LEU A 147 18.99 4.25 15.82
CA LEU A 147 19.32 3.43 14.66
C LEU A 147 19.64 4.36 13.50
N ASP A 148 20.73 4.06 12.79
CA ASP A 148 21.12 4.75 11.57
C ASP A 148 21.30 3.71 10.47
N LEU A 149 20.34 3.66 9.54
CA LEU A 149 20.30 2.72 8.44
C LEU A 149 20.64 3.46 7.16
N GLN A 150 21.70 3.05 6.48
CA GLN A 150 22.16 3.64 5.23
C GLN A 150 22.17 2.56 4.15
N GLY A 151 21.65 2.86 2.96
CA GLY A 151 21.62 1.89 1.87
C GLY A 151 21.76 2.52 0.49
N GLY A 152 22.13 1.68 -0.47
CA GLY A 152 22.30 2.02 -1.88
C GLY A 152 22.64 0.78 -2.72
N PRO A 153 23.10 0.94 -3.97
CA PRO A 153 23.45 -0.18 -4.85
C PRO A 153 24.49 -1.16 -4.27
N GLY A 154 25.40 -0.68 -3.42
CA GLY A 154 26.43 -1.50 -2.76
C GLY A 154 25.97 -2.24 -1.50
N GLY A 155 24.68 -2.26 -1.19
CA GLY A 155 24.12 -2.90 0.01
C GLY A 155 23.69 -1.91 1.08
N VAL A 156 23.51 -2.42 2.30
CA VAL A 156 22.93 -1.68 3.42
C VAL A 156 23.76 -1.88 4.68
N GLU A 157 23.96 -0.79 5.44
CA GLU A 157 24.60 -0.77 6.74
C GLU A 157 23.62 -0.26 7.81
N LEU A 158 23.54 -0.95 8.96
CA LEU A 158 22.81 -0.55 10.15
C LEU A 158 23.79 -0.26 11.27
N ARG A 159 23.69 0.92 11.88
CA ARG A 159 24.41 1.30 13.10
C ARG A 159 23.42 1.49 14.25
N THR A 160 23.71 0.92 15.41
CA THR A 160 22.88 1.01 16.62
C THR A 160 23.54 1.90 17.68
N SER A 161 22.75 2.47 18.58
CA SER A 161 23.27 3.27 19.71
C SER A 161 24.14 2.46 20.67
N SER A 162 24.02 1.13 20.69
CA SER A 162 24.88 0.23 21.46
C SER A 162 26.26 0.00 20.82
N GLY A 163 26.59 0.68 19.72
CA GLY A 163 27.86 0.54 19.00
C GLY A 163 27.87 -0.57 17.94
N GLY A 164 26.78 -1.32 17.79
CA GLY A 164 26.67 -2.37 16.78
C GLY A 164 26.70 -1.80 15.35
N ARG A 165 27.45 -2.47 14.47
CA ARG A 165 27.49 -2.18 13.02
C ARG A 165 27.26 -3.47 12.24
N TYR A 166 26.25 -3.46 11.39
CA TYR A 166 25.81 -4.65 10.64
C TYR A 166 25.64 -4.32 9.18
N ARG A 167 25.97 -5.26 8.29
CA ARG A 167 25.80 -5.11 6.84
C ARG A 167 25.01 -6.26 6.26
N ALA A 168 24.20 -5.96 5.24
CA ALA A 168 23.49 -6.97 4.47
C ALA A 168 23.16 -6.45 3.06
N ALA A 169 22.70 -7.35 2.20
CA ALA A 169 22.22 -6.98 0.86
C ALA A 169 20.97 -6.07 0.91
N THR A 170 20.11 -6.20 1.93
CA THR A 170 18.88 -5.40 2.02
C THR A 170 18.59 -4.94 3.45
N ALA A 171 17.88 -3.81 3.57
CA ALA A 171 17.42 -3.30 4.85
C ALA A 171 16.45 -4.25 5.55
N ALA A 172 15.59 -4.93 4.80
CA ALA A 172 14.64 -5.88 5.36
C ALA A 172 15.36 -6.96 6.19
N VAL A 173 16.49 -7.48 5.69
CA VAL A 173 17.31 -8.47 6.39
C VAL A 173 17.86 -7.91 7.71
N LEU A 174 18.39 -6.69 7.71
CA LEU A 174 18.94 -6.08 8.93
C LEU A 174 17.86 -5.78 9.98
N LEU A 175 16.73 -5.24 9.54
CA LEU A 175 15.60 -4.93 10.43
C LEU A 175 14.97 -6.19 11.01
N GLU A 176 14.87 -7.27 10.23
CA GLU A 176 14.36 -8.55 10.72
C GLU A 176 15.32 -9.18 11.73
N ARG A 177 16.61 -9.31 11.39
CA ARG A 177 17.60 -9.98 12.25
C ARG A 177 17.84 -9.28 13.57
N HIS A 178 17.89 -7.94 13.58
CA HIS A 178 18.28 -7.19 14.77
C HIS A 178 17.12 -6.58 15.54
N LEU A 179 15.95 -6.40 14.90
CA LEU A 179 14.79 -5.76 15.53
C LEU A 179 13.52 -6.62 15.45
N GLY A 180 13.53 -7.72 14.70
CA GLY A 180 12.35 -8.55 14.44
C GLY A 180 11.33 -7.88 13.51
N TRP A 181 11.71 -6.83 12.78
CA TRP A 181 10.79 -6.05 11.96
C TRP A 181 10.80 -6.50 10.50
N ARG A 182 9.68 -7.06 10.02
CA ARG A 182 9.48 -7.46 8.62
C ARG A 182 8.89 -6.35 7.76
N LEU A 183 9.64 -5.26 7.59
CA LEU A 183 9.18 -4.06 6.88
C LEU A 183 9.69 -4.00 5.43
N PRO A 184 8.82 -3.71 4.44
CA PRO A 184 9.23 -3.58 3.04
C PRO A 184 9.81 -2.18 2.79
N VAL A 185 11.05 -1.92 3.23
CA VAL A 185 11.68 -0.58 3.18
C VAL A 185 11.64 0.06 1.79
N ARG A 186 11.84 -0.74 0.73
CA ARG A 186 11.70 -0.27 -0.65
C ARG A 186 10.30 0.28 -0.95
N ALA A 187 9.25 -0.46 -0.61
CA ALA A 187 7.88 -0.03 -0.82
C ALA A 187 7.52 1.18 0.07
N LEU A 188 8.03 1.21 1.32
CA LEU A 188 7.85 2.33 2.23
C LEU A 188 8.36 3.64 1.60
N ALA A 189 9.45 3.64 0.83
CA ALA A 189 9.98 4.83 0.17
C ALA A 189 8.99 5.47 -0.84
N TYR A 190 8.05 4.70 -1.39
CA TYR A 190 6.97 5.21 -2.25
C TYR A 190 5.76 5.60 -1.41
N TRP A 191 5.40 4.74 -0.46
CA TRP A 191 4.24 4.93 0.38
C TRP A 191 4.33 6.16 1.28
N VAL A 192 5.52 6.52 1.78
CA VAL A 192 5.75 7.76 2.57
C VAL A 192 5.44 9.02 1.77
N ARG A 193 5.50 8.95 0.44
CA ARG A 193 5.11 10.04 -0.47
C ARG A 193 3.66 9.95 -0.95
N GLY A 194 2.91 8.94 -0.49
CA GLY A 194 1.49 8.75 -0.83
C GLY A 194 1.23 8.06 -2.18
N VAL A 195 2.25 7.44 -2.77
CA VAL A 195 2.14 6.79 -4.10
C VAL A 195 2.48 5.30 -4.04
N PRO A 196 1.95 4.48 -4.96
CA PRO A 196 2.29 3.06 -5.03
C PRO A 196 3.75 2.83 -5.46
N GLU A 197 4.31 1.70 -5.01
CA GLU A 197 5.54 1.14 -5.56
C GLU A 197 5.31 0.74 -7.03
N PRO A 198 6.16 1.15 -7.98
CA PRO A 198 6.07 0.73 -9.37
C PRO A 198 6.22 -0.79 -9.56
N GLY A 199 5.63 -1.32 -10.63
CA GLY A 199 5.80 -2.73 -11.02
C GLY A 199 5.03 -3.74 -10.17
N ARG A 200 4.13 -3.30 -9.27
CA ARG A 200 3.30 -4.18 -8.44
C ARG A 200 1.85 -3.73 -8.47
N ALA A 201 0.93 -4.69 -8.54
CA ALA A 201 -0.51 -4.40 -8.50
C ALA A 201 -0.89 -3.62 -7.24
N TYR A 202 -1.75 -2.61 -7.41
CA TYR A 202 -2.25 -1.77 -6.33
C TYR A 202 -3.71 -1.38 -6.56
N ARG A 203 -4.39 -0.98 -5.49
CA ARG A 203 -5.73 -0.37 -5.55
C ARG A 203 -5.68 0.98 -4.85
N LEU A 204 -6.24 2.00 -5.50
CA LEU A 204 -6.38 3.34 -4.91
C LEU A 204 -7.80 3.54 -4.39
N ARG A 205 -7.91 4.33 -3.32
CA ARG A 205 -9.15 4.95 -2.88
C ARG A 205 -8.97 6.46 -2.96
N LEU A 206 -9.76 7.10 -3.81
CA LEU A 206 -9.75 8.55 -3.95
C LEU A 206 -10.78 9.18 -3.01
N GLY A 207 -10.51 10.41 -2.58
CA GLY A 207 -11.48 11.26 -1.88
C GLY A 207 -12.35 12.04 -2.86
N PRO A 208 -13.36 12.78 -2.36
CA PRO A 208 -14.21 13.66 -3.18
C PRO A 208 -13.41 14.73 -3.93
N ASP A 209 -12.25 15.11 -3.39
CA ASP A 209 -11.30 16.07 -3.97
C ASP A 209 -10.35 15.44 -5.02
N GLY A 210 -10.59 14.19 -5.41
CA GLY A 210 -9.75 13.43 -6.35
C GLY A 210 -8.38 13.03 -5.79
N ARG A 211 -8.07 13.34 -4.52
CA ARG A 211 -6.79 13.01 -3.89
C ARG A 211 -6.76 11.57 -3.42
N ILE A 212 -5.57 10.96 -3.39
CA ILE A 212 -5.39 9.60 -2.86
C ILE A 212 -5.59 9.61 -1.34
N ARG A 213 -6.64 8.95 -0.85
CA ARG A 213 -6.95 8.79 0.58
C ARG A 213 -6.66 7.40 1.11
N GLY A 214 -6.49 6.44 0.21
CA GLY A 214 -6.05 5.09 0.55
C GLY A 214 -5.31 4.41 -0.58
N LEU A 215 -4.44 3.50 -0.20
CA LEU A 215 -3.65 2.66 -1.10
C LEU A 215 -3.60 1.25 -0.51
N THR A 216 -3.91 0.25 -1.32
CA THR A 216 -3.69 -1.16 -0.97
C THR A 216 -2.68 -1.75 -1.93
N GLN A 217 -1.58 -2.29 -1.41
CA GLN A 217 -0.51 -2.89 -2.21
C GLN A 217 0.26 -3.92 -1.37
N ALA A 218 0.63 -5.05 -1.96
CA ALA A 218 1.46 -6.07 -1.28
C ALA A 218 0.91 -6.56 0.08
N GLY A 219 -0.41 -6.66 0.21
CA GLY A 219 -1.08 -7.04 1.46
C GLY A 219 -1.13 -5.93 2.53
N TRP A 220 -0.61 -4.74 2.24
CA TRP A 220 -0.72 -3.58 3.11
C TRP A 220 -1.89 -2.70 2.71
N THR A 221 -2.59 -2.17 3.72
CA THR A 221 -3.62 -1.14 3.54
C THR A 221 -3.15 0.14 4.19
N LEU A 222 -3.15 1.22 3.41
CA LEU A 222 -2.68 2.54 3.79
C LEU A 222 -3.84 3.54 3.85
N ALA A 223 -3.84 4.37 4.87
CA ALA A 223 -4.63 5.59 4.96
C ALA A 223 -3.70 6.79 4.84
N ILE A 224 -4.03 7.71 3.93
CA ILE A 224 -3.17 8.85 3.57
C ILE A 224 -3.96 10.14 3.78
N ALA A 225 -3.40 11.07 4.54
CA ALA A 225 -4.09 12.29 4.94
C ALA A 225 -3.15 13.49 5.16
N GLY A 226 -3.77 14.67 5.29
CA GLY A 226 -3.07 15.92 5.61
C GLY A 226 -2.05 16.33 4.55
N TYR A 227 -2.42 16.28 3.27
CA TYR A 227 -1.54 16.74 2.21
C TYR A 227 -1.08 18.18 2.44
N ARG A 228 0.20 18.44 2.18
CA ARG A 228 0.82 19.76 2.24
C ARG A 228 1.55 20.04 0.94
N ARG A 229 1.50 21.29 0.50
CA ARG A 229 2.31 21.76 -0.62
C ARG A 229 3.77 21.87 -0.20
N VAL A 230 4.66 21.30 -1.01
CA VAL A 230 6.12 21.36 -0.88
C VAL A 230 6.64 21.60 -2.29
N ASP A 231 7.14 22.81 -2.54
CA ASP A 231 7.41 23.32 -3.88
C ASP A 231 6.17 23.16 -4.78
N ARG A 232 6.29 22.40 -5.87
CA ARG A 232 5.21 22.09 -6.81
C ARG A 232 4.44 20.79 -6.49
N PHE A 233 4.78 20.10 -5.40
CA PHE A 233 4.23 18.78 -5.07
C PHE A 233 3.29 18.84 -3.86
N GLU A 234 2.28 17.99 -3.84
CA GLU A 234 1.43 17.77 -2.66
C GLU A 234 1.87 16.46 -1.98
N LEU A 235 2.41 16.54 -0.77
CA LEU A 235 2.94 15.38 -0.04
C LEU A 235 2.16 15.13 1.26
N PRO A 236 1.95 13.86 1.67
CA PRO A 236 1.20 13.56 2.88
C PRO A 236 1.90 14.05 4.16
N ALA A 237 1.13 14.60 5.11
CA ALA A 237 1.61 14.83 6.48
C ALA A 237 1.31 13.66 7.42
N ARG A 238 0.39 12.76 7.05
CA ARG A 238 0.04 11.60 7.87
C ARG A 238 -0.20 10.36 7.02
N ILE A 239 0.46 9.27 7.41
CA ILE A 239 0.27 7.95 6.81
C ILE A 239 0.09 6.93 7.92
N GLU A 240 -0.91 6.07 7.77
CA GLU A 240 -1.06 4.87 8.58
C GLU A 240 -1.09 3.65 7.67
N ALA A 241 -0.18 2.70 7.88
CA ALA A 241 -0.09 1.46 7.13
C ALA A 241 -0.34 0.26 8.04
N ARG A 242 -1.12 -0.72 7.58
CA ARG A 242 -1.48 -1.92 8.34
C ARG A 242 -1.32 -3.18 7.51
N ARG A 243 -0.84 -4.26 8.14
CA ARG A 243 -0.84 -5.64 7.62
C ARG A 243 -0.88 -6.63 8.78
N GLY A 244 -1.95 -7.40 8.90
CA GLY A 244 -2.16 -8.29 10.04
C GLY A 244 -2.11 -7.53 11.37
N THR A 245 -1.30 -8.00 12.31
CA THR A 245 -1.03 -7.36 13.61
C THR A 245 -0.07 -6.16 13.52
N THR A 246 0.60 -5.97 12.37
CA THR A 246 1.56 -4.88 12.19
C THR A 246 0.86 -3.58 11.82
N ARG A 247 1.20 -2.50 12.53
CA ARG A 247 0.70 -1.15 12.29
C ARG A 247 1.84 -0.14 12.33
N VAL A 248 1.97 0.67 11.29
CA VAL A 248 2.93 1.77 11.18
C VAL A 248 2.16 3.07 11.08
N ARG A 249 2.54 4.07 11.87
CA ARG A 249 1.99 5.43 11.80
C ARG A 249 3.14 6.41 11.63
N LEU A 250 3.05 7.26 10.62
CA LEU A 250 3.99 8.32 10.34
C LEU A 250 3.26 9.65 10.36
N ALA A 251 3.73 10.57 11.19
CA ALA A 251 3.33 11.98 11.16
C ALA A 251 4.53 12.80 10.72
N VAL A 252 4.48 13.35 9.51
CA VAL A 252 5.55 14.15 8.92
C VAL A 252 5.42 15.59 9.41
N GLY A 253 6.44 16.06 10.12
CA GLY A 253 6.53 17.44 10.57
C GLY A 253 7.09 18.35 9.49
N ARG A 254 8.11 17.89 8.77
CA ARG A 254 8.83 18.67 7.75
C ARG A 254 9.14 17.81 6.53
N TRP A 255 8.92 18.38 5.36
CA TRP A 255 9.33 17.86 4.05
C TRP A 255 10.34 18.80 3.42
N ARG A 256 11.23 18.26 2.58
CA ARG A 256 12.03 19.01 1.61
C ARG A 256 12.19 18.16 0.35
N VAL A 257 11.96 18.75 -0.82
CA VAL A 257 12.46 18.17 -2.07
C VAL A 257 13.93 18.54 -2.19
N LEU A 258 14.74 17.60 -2.65
CA LEU A 258 16.16 17.81 -2.88
C LEU A 258 16.36 17.87 -4.40
N PRO A 259 17.16 18.82 -4.91
CA PRO A 259 17.52 18.83 -6.31
C PRO A 259 18.29 17.54 -6.66
N VAL A 260 18.32 17.22 -7.95
CA VAL A 260 19.30 16.26 -8.48
C VAL A 260 20.66 16.75 -8.00
N GLY A 261 21.37 15.91 -7.24
CA GLY A 261 22.74 16.24 -6.90
C GLY A 261 23.58 15.94 -8.12
N ASP A 262 24.18 16.95 -8.72
CA ASP A 262 25.20 16.76 -9.74
C ASP A 262 26.35 16.01 -9.04
N GLY A 263 26.53 14.74 -9.40
CA GLY A 263 27.69 14.00 -8.96
C GLY A 263 28.92 14.65 -9.58
N ALA A 264 29.82 15.15 -8.73
CA ALA A 264 31.17 15.59 -9.05
C ALA A 264 31.32 16.86 -9.92
N SER A 265 31.61 17.97 -9.24
CA SER A 265 32.56 18.99 -9.72
C SER A 265 33.07 19.82 -8.53
N HIS A 266 33.98 19.23 -7.76
CA HIS A 266 35.14 19.97 -7.28
C HIS A 266 36.29 18.98 -7.30
N ASP A 267 36.78 18.82 -8.51
CA ASP A 267 38.07 18.25 -8.83
C ASP A 267 39.17 19.02 -8.11
N LEU A 268 40.25 18.30 -7.87
CA LEU A 268 41.52 18.82 -7.39
C LEU A 268 42.01 19.94 -8.34
N SER A 269 42.26 21.11 -7.76
CA SER A 269 43.15 22.16 -8.22
C SER A 269 43.35 23.00 -6.96
N ASP A 270 44.52 23.13 -6.34
CA ASP A 270 45.90 23.16 -6.81
C ASP A 270 46.80 22.75 -5.61
#